data_AF-A0A930H2H2-F1
#
_entry.id   AF-A0A930H2H2-F1
#
_cell.length_a   1.000
_cell.length_b   1.000
_cell.length_c   1.000
_cell.angle_alpha   90.00
_cell.angle_beta   90.00
_cell.angle_gamma   90.00
#
_symmetry.space_group_name_H-M   'P 1'
#
loop_
_entity.id
_entity.type
_entity.pdbx_description
1 polymer ?
#
loop_
_entity_poly.entity_id
_entity_poly.type
_entity_poly.pdbx_seq_one_letter_code
_entity_poly.pdbx_strand_id
1 'polypeptide(L)'
;MGEKIIEEAKNVNLTELFYDLVFVFGISKITHILESLESGIFSLKEIIIYIVVFVCFINVWNVQTVYMNRYGKHNLLHIIIMTVFQMPALVFMAANVSSDMEESWTAFTLALLWIAVIQFLQYTYAYSQNKHSEYN
;
A
#
# COMPACT_ATOMS: atom_id res chain seq x y z
N MET A 1 2.42 -45.27 14.68
CA MET A 1 2.00 -44.07 15.44
C MET A 1 3.10 -43.04 15.26
N GLY A 2 2.83 -42.05 14.43
CA GLY A 2 3.82 -41.10 13.94
C GLY A 2 3.14 -40.17 12.96
N GLU A 3 2.09 -39.49 13.42
CA GLU A 3 1.54 -38.34 12.72
C GLU A 3 2.67 -37.31 12.65
N LYS A 4 3.32 -37.22 11.49
CA LYS A 4 4.00 -36.00 11.09
C LYS A 4 2.90 -34.95 11.03
N ILE A 5 2.75 -34.21 12.12
CA ILE A 5 2.16 -32.89 12.10
C ILE A 5 3.04 -32.13 11.12
N ILE A 6 2.62 -32.09 9.86
CA ILE A 6 3.04 -31.06 8.92
C ILE A 6 2.39 -29.83 9.51
N GLU A 7 3.10 -29.23 10.45
CA GLU A 7 2.93 -27.83 10.76
C GLU A 7 3.27 -27.15 9.44
N GLU A 8 2.25 -27.00 8.58
CA GLU A 8 2.29 -26.06 7.47
C GLU A 8 2.51 -24.74 8.17
N ALA A 9 3.79 -24.40 8.38
CA ALA A 9 4.20 -23.06 8.74
C ALA A 9 3.46 -22.19 7.74
N LYS A 10 2.39 -21.52 8.20
CA LYS A 10 1.60 -20.57 7.43
C LYS A 10 2.65 -19.69 6.79
N ASN A 11 2.96 -19.92 5.51
CA ASN A 11 4.04 -19.23 4.84
C ASN A 11 3.68 -17.77 5.01
N VAL A 12 4.44 -17.06 5.85
CA VAL A 12 4.28 -15.62 6.01
C VAL A 12 4.34 -15.13 4.57
N ASN A 13 3.24 -14.54 4.11
CA ASN A 13 3.11 -14.22 2.71
C ASN A 13 4.18 -13.17 2.45
N LEU A 14 5.33 -13.56 1.88
CA LEU A 14 6.50 -12.68 1.73
C LEU A 14 6.12 -11.39 0.98
N THR A 15 5.08 -11.46 0.17
CA THR A 15 4.41 -10.33 -0.49
C THR A 15 3.82 -9.30 0.48
N GLU A 16 3.20 -9.74 1.57
CA GLU A 16 2.68 -8.87 2.63
C GLU A 16 3.82 -8.17 3.37
N LEU A 17 4.85 -8.93 3.75
CA LEU A 17 6.05 -8.37 4.37
C LEU A 17 6.75 -7.35 3.44
N PHE A 18 6.84 -7.65 2.16
CA PHE A 18 7.42 -6.75 1.18
C PHE A 18 6.57 -5.49 0.99
N TYR A 19 5.23 -5.61 1.01
CA TYR A 19 4.34 -4.45 0.98
C TYR A 19 4.57 -3.51 2.17
N ASP A 20 4.70 -4.07 3.38
CA ASP A 20 5.00 -3.30 4.59
C ASP A 20 6.36 -2.58 4.47
N LEU A 21 7.37 -3.22 3.88
CA LEU A 21 8.67 -2.57 3.63
C LEU A 21 8.56 -1.38 2.67
N VAL A 22 7.81 -1.52 1.57
CA VAL A 22 7.58 -0.41 0.63
C VAL A 22 6.80 0.72 1.30
N PHE A 23 5.85 0.40 2.18
CA PHE A 23 5.13 1.38 2.97
C PHE A 23 6.06 2.15 3.92
N VAL A 24 6.90 1.45 4.69
CA VAL A 24 7.88 2.08 5.60
C VAL A 24 8.88 2.95 4.83
N PHE A 25 9.29 2.52 3.63
CA PHE A 25 10.09 3.34 2.73
C PHE A 25 9.38 4.63 2.32
N GLY A 26 8.07 4.56 2.00
CA GLY A 26 7.24 5.72 1.72
C GLY A 26 7.19 6.71 2.89
N ILE A 27 6.96 6.21 4.11
CA ILE A 27 6.96 7.04 5.34
C ILE A 27 8.32 7.71 5.57
N SER A 28 9.42 6.99 5.35
CA SER A 28 10.77 7.55 5.43
C SER A 28 10.97 8.71 4.45
N LYS A 29 10.52 8.54 3.19
CA LYS A 29 10.55 9.61 2.17
C LYS A 29 9.72 10.84 2.57
N ILE A 30 8.51 10.63 3.10
CA ILE A 30 7.65 11.74 3.53
C ILE A 30 8.26 12.49 4.72
N THR A 31 8.94 11.78 5.62
CA THR A 31 9.63 12.40 6.78
C THR A 31 10.78 13.30 6.33
N HIS A 32 11.45 12.99 5.21
CA HIS A 32 12.44 13.88 4.63
C HIS A 32 11.87 15.23 4.11
N ILE A 33 10.56 15.35 3.85
CA ILE A 33 9.95 16.68 3.60
C ILE A 33 10.16 17.59 4.82
N LEU A 34 9.99 17.04 6.02
CA LEU A 34 10.16 17.79 7.26
C LEU A 34 11.62 18.16 7.49
N GLU A 35 12.56 17.26 7.17
CA GLU A 35 13.99 17.44 7.43
C GLU A 35 14.73 18.32 6.40
N SER A 36 14.18 18.56 5.21
CA SER A 36 14.88 19.26 4.11
C SER A 36 15.12 20.77 4.35
N LEU A 37 14.91 21.28 5.56
CA LEU A 37 15.11 22.68 5.89
C LEU A 37 16.49 22.91 6.51
N GLU A 38 17.37 23.48 5.71
CA GLU A 38 18.66 24.09 6.10
C GLU A 38 18.52 25.22 7.15
N SER A 39 17.32 25.60 7.61
CA SER A 39 17.07 26.77 8.46
C SER A 39 16.34 26.53 9.79
N GLY A 40 16.08 25.28 10.18
CA GLY A 40 15.74 24.93 11.57
C GLY A 40 14.33 25.31 12.08
N ILE A 41 13.44 25.86 11.24
CA ILE A 41 12.04 26.14 11.61
C ILE A 41 11.10 25.53 10.57
N PHE A 42 10.31 24.54 10.99
CA PHE A 42 9.26 23.93 10.15
C PHE A 42 8.20 24.98 9.76
N SER A 43 7.90 25.08 8.47
CA SER A 43 6.76 25.88 8.02
C SER A 43 5.46 25.14 8.34
N LEU A 44 4.42 25.85 8.82
CA LEU A 44 3.08 25.27 9.00
C LEU A 44 2.56 24.60 7.72
N LYS A 45 2.96 25.10 6.54
CA LYS A 45 2.62 24.51 5.24
C LYS A 45 3.15 23.08 5.11
N GLU A 46 4.38 22.82 5.51
CA GLU A 46 5.03 21.50 5.38
C GLU A 46 4.42 20.50 6.35
N ILE A 47 4.07 20.94 7.57
CA ILE A 47 3.37 20.11 8.55
C ILE A 47 2.01 19.66 8.00
N ILE A 48 1.25 20.58 7.38
CA ILE A 48 -0.04 20.25 6.77
C ILE A 48 0.14 19.26 5.61
N ILE A 49 1.11 19.52 4.72
CA ILE A 49 1.44 18.62 3.60
C ILE A 49 1.80 17.22 4.12
N TYR A 50 2.67 17.15 5.12
CA TYR A 50 3.07 15.91 5.77
C TYR A 50 1.85 15.14 6.28
N ILE A 51 0.96 15.78 7.05
CA ILE A 51 -0.23 15.14 7.62
C ILE A 51 -1.13 14.60 6.50
N VAL A 52 -1.39 15.39 5.46
CA VAL A 52 -2.26 14.99 4.34
C VAL A 52 -1.67 13.77 3.63
N VAL A 53 -0.40 13.82 3.25
CA VAL A 53 0.28 12.72 2.56
C VAL A 53 0.33 11.47 3.45
N PHE A 54 0.64 11.63 4.74
CA PHE A 54 0.67 10.54 5.71
C PHE A 54 -0.69 9.85 5.84
N VAL A 55 -1.78 10.61 5.92
CA VAL A 55 -3.15 10.07 5.96
C VAL A 55 -3.46 9.30 4.68
N CYS A 56 -3.08 9.79 3.49
CA CYS A 56 -3.26 9.06 2.23
C CYS A 56 -2.53 7.71 2.24
N PHE A 57 -1.28 7.69 2.70
CA PHE A 57 -0.48 6.46 2.81
C PHE A 57 -1.12 5.46 3.78
N ILE A 58 -1.54 5.90 4.97
CA ILE A 58 -2.23 5.04 5.94
C ILE A 58 -3.52 4.46 5.36
N ASN A 59 -4.31 5.26 4.64
CA ASN A 59 -5.55 4.78 4.03
C ASN A 59 -5.29 3.67 3.02
N VAL A 60 -4.32 3.87 2.12
CA VAL A 60 -3.91 2.87 1.13
C VAL A 60 -3.45 1.59 1.81
N TRP A 61 -2.59 1.71 2.83
CA TRP A 61 -2.09 0.56 3.58
C TRP A 61 -3.21 -0.19 4.31
N ASN A 62 -4.11 0.52 5.01
CA ASN A 62 -5.21 -0.09 5.76
C ASN A 62 -6.13 -0.92 4.86
N VAL A 63 -6.54 -0.36 3.71
CA VAL A 63 -7.37 -1.08 2.73
C VAL A 63 -6.67 -2.36 2.28
N GLN A 64 -5.36 -2.30 2.05
CA GLN A 64 -4.59 -3.47 1.61
C GLN A 64 -4.48 -4.54 2.71
N THR A 65 -4.16 -4.15 3.94
CA THR A 65 -4.06 -5.07 5.07
C THR A 65 -5.39 -5.75 5.35
N VAL A 66 -6.51 -5.02 5.32
CA VAL A 66 -7.85 -5.59 5.49
C VAL A 66 -8.17 -6.58 4.38
N TYR A 67 -7.82 -6.25 3.13
CA TYR A 67 -8.02 -7.14 1.99
C TYR A 67 -7.19 -8.42 2.11
N MET A 68 -5.90 -8.31 2.44
CA MET A 68 -5.01 -9.45 2.65
C MET A 68 -5.52 -10.36 3.78
N ASN A 69 -5.95 -9.77 4.90
CA ASN A 69 -6.48 -10.52 6.03
C ASN A 69 -7.76 -11.30 5.69
N ARG A 70 -8.59 -10.79 4.77
CA ARG A 70 -9.86 -11.43 4.37
C ARG A 70 -9.70 -12.45 3.25
N TYR A 71 -8.88 -12.16 2.24
CA TYR A 71 -8.81 -12.92 0.99
C TYR A 71 -7.43 -13.56 0.72
N GLY A 72 -6.49 -13.49 1.68
CA GLY A 72 -5.11 -13.94 1.52
C GLY A 72 -4.89 -15.45 1.37
N LYS A 73 -5.94 -16.28 1.35
CA LYS A 73 -5.81 -17.73 1.12
C LYS A 73 -5.74 -18.03 -0.38
N HIS A 74 -4.54 -18.38 -0.85
CA HIS A 74 -4.24 -19.06 -2.13
C HIS A 74 -4.88 -18.48 -3.41
N ASN A 75 -4.50 -17.26 -3.77
CA ASN A 75 -4.77 -16.78 -5.13
C ASN A 75 -3.52 -16.10 -5.73
N LEU A 76 -2.78 -16.81 -6.58
CA LEU A 76 -1.57 -16.27 -7.25
C LEU A 76 -1.87 -14.97 -8.02
N LEU A 77 -3.09 -14.82 -8.53
CA LEU A 77 -3.57 -13.60 -9.16
C LEU A 77 -3.49 -12.40 -8.21
N HIS A 78 -3.86 -12.59 -6.93
CA HIS A 78 -3.79 -11.52 -5.93
C HIS A 78 -2.34 -11.06 -5.71
N ILE A 79 -1.41 -12.00 -5.59
CA ILE A 79 0.03 -11.72 -5.43
C ILE A 79 0.57 -10.95 -6.63
N ILE A 80 0.21 -11.36 -7.86
CA ILE A 80 0.65 -10.67 -9.07
C ILE A 80 0.09 -9.25 -9.13
N ILE A 81 -1.20 -9.05 -8.84
CA ILE A 81 -1.79 -7.71 -8.91
C ILE A 81 -1.15 -6.78 -7.87
N MET A 82 -0.94 -7.26 -6.63
CA MET A 82 -0.23 -6.48 -5.60
C MET A 82 1.18 -6.10 -6.03
N THR A 83 1.98 -7.08 -6.45
CA THR A 83 3.41 -6.89 -6.69
C THR A 83 3.68 -6.10 -7.97
N VAL A 84 2.91 -6.32 -9.02
CA VAL A 84 3.18 -5.74 -10.35
C VAL A 84 2.52 -4.37 -10.53
N PHE A 85 1.30 -4.18 -10.02
CA PHE A 85 0.55 -2.96 -10.29
C PHE A 85 0.50 -1.99 -9.11
N GLN A 86 0.54 -2.52 -7.89
CA GLN A 86 0.30 -1.74 -6.68
C GLN A 86 1.58 -1.22 -6.05
N MET A 87 2.60 -2.08 -5.88
CA MET A 87 3.87 -1.68 -5.29
C MET A 87 4.66 -0.66 -6.12
N PRO A 88 4.78 -0.79 -7.47
CA PRO A 88 5.47 0.23 -8.26
C PRO A 88 4.74 1.57 -8.24
N ALA A 89 3.40 1.55 -8.21
CA ALA A 89 2.60 2.76 -8.06
C ALA A 89 2.80 3.41 -6.69
N LEU A 90 2.97 2.62 -5.62
CA LEU A 90 3.24 3.13 -4.27
C LEU A 90 4.66 3.72 -4.17
N VAL A 91 5.65 3.11 -4.81
CA VAL A 91 7.00 3.68 -4.94
C VAL A 91 6.96 4.96 -5.77
N PHE A 92 6.22 4.98 -6.88
CA PHE A 92 6.07 6.17 -7.71
C PHE A 92 5.36 7.30 -6.94
N MET A 93 4.31 6.98 -6.18
CA MET A 93 3.65 7.92 -5.27
C MET A 93 4.65 8.50 -4.27
N ALA A 94 5.44 7.66 -3.59
CA ALA A 94 6.47 8.10 -2.64
C ALA A 94 7.61 8.90 -3.28
N ALA A 95 7.97 8.61 -4.53
CA ALA A 95 9.02 9.33 -5.25
C ALA A 95 8.60 10.74 -5.69
N ASN A 96 7.30 10.95 -5.93
CA ASN A 96 6.74 12.26 -6.28
C ASN A 96 6.32 13.08 -5.05
N VAL A 97 6.64 12.63 -3.84
CA VAL A 97 6.44 13.41 -2.63
C VAL A 97 7.60 14.40 -2.50
N SER A 98 7.32 15.69 -2.72
CA SER A 98 8.28 16.80 -2.61
C SER A 98 7.74 17.92 -1.73
N SER A 99 8.65 18.75 -1.18
CA SER A 99 8.30 19.97 -0.44
C SER A 99 7.63 21.02 -1.34
N ASP A 100 8.06 21.09 -2.61
CA ASP A 100 7.39 21.85 -3.66
C ASP A 100 6.30 20.99 -4.32
N MET A 101 5.11 21.01 -3.72
CA MET A 101 3.98 20.17 -4.15
C MET A 101 3.30 20.68 -5.43
N GLU A 102 3.52 21.90 -5.91
CA GLU A 102 2.71 22.43 -7.03
C GLU A 102 2.87 21.60 -8.31
N GLU A 103 4.10 21.21 -8.64
CA GLU A 103 4.39 20.41 -9.83
C GLU A 103 4.11 18.91 -9.60
N SER A 104 4.39 18.42 -8.40
CA SER A 104 4.31 16.99 -8.07
C SER A 104 2.92 16.52 -7.60
N TRP A 105 2.03 17.45 -7.23
CA TRP A 105 0.67 17.15 -6.75
C TRP A 105 -0.14 16.34 -7.76
N THR A 106 -0.02 16.68 -9.05
CA THR A 106 -0.74 15.96 -10.11
C THR A 106 -0.24 14.53 -10.24
N ALA A 107 1.08 14.31 -10.19
CA ALA A 107 1.66 12.98 -10.26
C ALA A 107 1.30 12.15 -9.00
N PHE A 108 1.34 12.77 -7.82
CA PHE A 108 0.95 12.16 -6.56
C PHE A 108 -0.52 11.73 -6.56
N THR A 109 -1.43 12.62 -6.93
CA THR A 109 -2.88 12.34 -6.96
C THR A 109 -3.24 11.31 -8.02
N LEU A 110 -2.57 11.32 -9.17
CA LEU A 110 -2.76 10.30 -10.21
C LEU A 110 -2.30 8.91 -9.73
N ALA A 111 -1.16 8.84 -9.04
CA ALA A 111 -0.68 7.60 -8.45
C ALA A 111 -1.64 7.07 -7.37
N LEU A 112 -2.14 7.96 -6.51
CA LEU A 112 -3.14 7.62 -5.49
C LEU A 112 -4.44 7.11 -6.13
N LEU A 113 -4.94 7.78 -7.17
CA LEU A 113 -6.13 7.38 -7.91
C LEU A 113 -5.94 5.99 -8.54
N TRP A 114 -4.77 5.75 -9.15
CA TRP A 114 -4.43 4.46 -9.74
C TRP A 114 -4.45 3.32 -8.70
N ILE A 115 -3.82 3.55 -7.53
CA ILE A 115 -3.83 2.58 -6.43
C ILE A 115 -5.26 2.33 -5.94
N ALA A 116 -6.06 3.39 -5.77
CA ALA A 116 -7.45 3.27 -5.31
C ALA A 116 -8.31 2.46 -6.30
N VAL A 117 -8.14 2.67 -7.60
CA VAL A 117 -8.83 1.89 -8.65
C VAL A 117 -8.42 0.42 -8.59
N ILE A 118 -7.12 0.11 -8.44
CA ILE A 118 -6.65 -1.28 -8.30
C ILE A 118 -7.26 -1.94 -7.07
N GLN A 119 -7.24 -1.26 -5.91
CA GLN A 119 -7.80 -1.79 -4.66
C GLN A 119 -9.31 -2.04 -4.78
N PHE A 120 -10.03 -1.14 -5.44
CA PHE A 120 -11.45 -1.31 -5.71
C PHE A 120 -11.73 -2.52 -6.62
N LEU A 121 -10.96 -2.68 -7.70
CA LEU A 121 -11.08 -3.83 -8.61
C LEU A 121 -10.71 -5.15 -7.92
N GLN A 122 -9.65 -5.17 -7.11
CA GLN A 122 -9.26 -6.32 -6.31
C GLN A 122 -10.38 -6.75 -5.34
N TYR A 123 -10.97 -5.78 -4.64
CA TYR A 123 -12.02 -6.04 -3.66
C TYR A 123 -13.31 -6.54 -4.32
N THR A 124 -13.73 -5.91 -5.43
CA THR A 124 -14.93 -6.32 -6.19
C THR A 124 -14.76 -7.69 -6.83
N TYR A 125 -13.60 -7.99 -7.40
CA TYR A 125 -13.29 -9.30 -7.95
C TYR A 125 -13.35 -10.40 -6.88
N ALA A 126 -12.75 -10.15 -5.72
CA ALA A 126 -12.77 -11.10 -4.61
C ALA A 126 -14.18 -11.32 -4.04
N TYR A 127 -15.00 -10.26 -3.98
CA TYR A 127 -16.41 -10.38 -3.60
C TYR A 127 -17.22 -11.24 -4.58
N SER A 128 -16.99 -11.08 -5.89
CA SER A 128 -17.66 -11.86 -6.94
C SER A 128 -17.29 -13.36 -6.87
N GLN A 129 -16.02 -13.68 -6.64
CA GLN A 129 -15.53 -15.06 -6.49
C GLN A 129 -16.16 -15.78 -5.28
N ASN A 130 -16.26 -15.09 -4.12
CA ASN A 130 -16.86 -15.69 -2.93
C ASN A 130 -18.35 -16.01 -3.11
N LYS A 131 -19.10 -15.15 -3.82
CA LYS A 131 -20.51 -15.39 -4.12
C LYS A 131 -20.72 -16.62 -5.02
N HIS A 132 -19.76 -16.91 -5.89
CA HIS A 132 -19.82 -18.08 -6.78
C HIS A 132 -19.55 -19.40 -6.04
N SER A 133 -18.81 -19.37 -4.93
CA SER A 133 -18.53 -20.54 -4.09
C SER A 133 -19.69 -20.94 -3.17
N GLU A 134 -20.64 -20.05 -2.89
CA GLU A 134 -21.83 -20.37 -2.08
C GLU A 134 -22.97 -21.01 -2.90
N TYR A 135 -22.86 -21.05 -4.22
CA TYR A 135 -23.90 -21.54 -5.13
C TYR A 135 -23.56 -22.85 -5.86
N ASN A 136 -22.40 -23.45 -5.56
CA ASN A 136 -21.96 -24.77 -6.02
C ASN A 136 -21.79 -25.70 -4.82
#